data_AF-A0AAE9JNL8-F1
#
_entry.id   AF-A0AAE9JNL8-F1
#
_cell.length_a   1.000
_cell.length_b   1.000
_cell.length_c   1.000
_cell.angle_alpha   90.00
_cell.angle_beta   90.00
_cell.angle_gamma   90.00
#
_symmetry.space_group_name_H-M   'P 1'
#
loop_
_entity.id
_entity.type
_entity.pdbx_description
1 polymer ?
#
loop_
_entity_poly.entity_id
_entity_poly.type
_entity_poly.pdbx_seq_one_letter_code
_entity_poly.pdbx_strand_id
1 'polypeptide(L)'
;MKTLLEYVVTYVTNVILLGIGVLFLYVGIRDNCWSGRLDVCFYLPTWMILVAVLIFIDRLIYWKHKFNGVIFEGKFPRPRSSIRNSNKEQIRQWQKDKQKRSSSKKLRTSSIVFRVILSLVTFGLTITALHVLIAAVHGKGAENPDPIIFSFYFGLLTLFVYFCMLIKYFYNFCMSRVKKSKSTTPAPMPNP
;
A
#
# COMPACT_ATOMS: atom_id res chain seq x y z
N MET A 1 16.10 17.82 -0.25
CA MET A 1 16.43 16.47 0.25
C MET A 1 15.21 15.66 0.72
N LYS A 2 14.38 16.14 1.66
CA LYS A 2 13.19 15.39 2.14
C LYS A 2 12.27 14.86 1.03
N THR A 3 12.01 15.66 -0.01
CA THR A 3 11.16 15.25 -1.13
C THR A 3 11.77 14.15 -1.99
N LEU A 4 13.07 14.21 -2.29
CA LEU A 4 13.74 13.24 -3.16
C LEU A 4 13.82 11.85 -2.50
N LEU A 5 14.14 11.81 -1.20
CA LEU A 5 14.11 10.59 -0.41
C LEU A 5 12.71 9.97 -0.36
N GLU A 6 11.67 10.77 -0.16
CA GLU A 6 10.28 10.30 -0.16
C GLU A 6 9.87 9.69 -1.52
N TYR A 7 10.33 10.28 -2.62
CA TYR A 7 10.12 9.73 -3.97
C TYR A 7 10.86 8.40 -4.16
N VAL A 8 12.13 8.32 -3.76
CA VAL A 8 12.93 7.08 -3.86
C VAL A 8 12.28 5.96 -3.05
N VAL A 9 11.94 6.22 -1.77
CA VAL A 9 11.28 5.23 -0.92
C VAL A 9 9.97 4.76 -1.56
N THR A 10 9.17 5.68 -2.08
CA THR A 10 7.89 5.32 -2.72
C THR A 10 8.09 4.51 -4.00
N TYR A 11 9.13 4.82 -4.79
CA TYR A 11 9.48 4.05 -5.98
C TYR A 11 9.95 2.64 -5.62
N VAL A 12 10.89 2.52 -4.67
CA VAL A 12 11.42 1.23 -4.19
C VAL A 12 10.30 0.36 -3.62
N THR A 13 9.41 0.90 -2.78
CA THR A 13 8.25 0.14 -2.27
C THR A 13 7.33 -0.37 -3.39
N ASN A 14 7.14 0.40 -4.46
CA ASN A 14 6.32 -0.04 -5.59
C ASN A 14 6.99 -1.18 -6.37
N VAL A 15 8.30 -1.08 -6.62
CA VAL A 15 9.06 -2.13 -7.31
C VAL A 15 9.04 -3.42 -6.48
N ILE A 16 9.26 -3.32 -5.17
CA ILE A 16 9.22 -4.47 -4.26
C ILE A 16 7.83 -5.13 -4.28
N LEU A 17 6.75 -4.36 -4.14
CA LEU A 17 5.38 -4.93 -4.15
C LEU A 17 5.02 -5.57 -5.48
N LEU A 18 5.44 -4.98 -6.59
CA LEU A 18 5.22 -5.57 -7.91
C LEU A 18 6.03 -6.86 -8.07
N GLY A 19 7.29 -6.87 -7.61
CA GLY A 19 8.12 -8.08 -7.57
C GLY A 19 7.49 -9.19 -6.75
N ILE A 20 6.99 -8.88 -5.54
CA ILE A 20 6.28 -9.84 -4.69
C ILE A 20 5.03 -10.37 -5.40
N GLY A 21 4.23 -9.50 -6.03
CA GLY A 21 3.05 -9.89 -6.79
C GLY A 21 3.39 -10.84 -7.96
N VAL A 22 4.47 -10.57 -8.69
CA VAL A 22 4.95 -11.44 -9.77
C VAL A 22 5.45 -12.78 -9.25
N LEU A 23 6.19 -12.79 -8.13
CA LEU A 23 6.67 -14.03 -7.51
C LEU A 23 5.51 -14.91 -7.00
N PHE A 24 4.52 -14.30 -6.35
CA PHE A 24 3.30 -14.99 -5.94
C PHE A 24 2.56 -15.59 -7.14
N LEU A 25 2.45 -14.83 -8.22
CA LEU A 25 1.78 -15.30 -9.43
C LEU A 25 2.56 -16.44 -10.10
N TYR A 26 3.89 -16.33 -10.17
CA TYR A 26 4.75 -17.34 -10.78
C TYR A 26 4.68 -18.66 -10.02
N VAL A 27 4.94 -18.65 -8.71
CA VAL A 27 4.86 -19.86 -7.86
C VAL A 27 3.43 -20.39 -7.83
N GLY A 28 2.47 -19.46 -7.71
CA GLY A 28 1.05 -19.76 -7.75
C GLY A 28 0.64 -20.49 -9.02
N ILE A 29 1.12 -20.12 -10.20
CA ILE A 29 0.78 -20.81 -11.46
C ILE A 29 1.58 -22.11 -11.63
N ARG A 30 2.88 -22.07 -11.32
CA ARG A 30 3.81 -23.20 -11.49
C ARG A 30 3.37 -24.42 -10.68
N ASP A 31 2.99 -24.20 -9.42
CA ASP A 31 2.73 -25.26 -8.45
C ASP A 31 1.24 -25.58 -8.28
N ASN A 32 0.33 -24.88 -8.99
CA ASN A 32 -1.09 -25.17 -8.90
C ASN A 32 -1.44 -26.48 -9.57
N CYS A 33 -1.94 -27.43 -8.78
CA CYS A 33 -2.55 -28.63 -9.31
C CYS A 33 -3.99 -28.33 -9.76
N TRP A 34 -4.20 -28.07 -11.04
CA TRP A 34 -5.53 -27.89 -11.67
C TRP A 34 -6.34 -29.21 -11.75
N SER A 35 -6.18 -30.10 -10.78
CA SER A 35 -6.77 -31.44 -10.74
C SER A 35 -8.23 -31.45 -10.26
N GLY A 36 -8.76 -30.28 -9.86
CA GLY A 36 -10.14 -30.14 -9.36
C GLY A 36 -10.38 -30.77 -7.98
N ARG A 37 -9.34 -31.29 -7.33
CA ARG A 37 -9.41 -31.80 -5.95
C ARG A 37 -9.01 -30.71 -4.96
N LEU A 38 -9.69 -30.65 -3.83
CA LEU A 38 -9.48 -29.64 -2.78
C LEU A 38 -8.27 -29.98 -1.88
N ASP A 39 -7.13 -30.25 -2.52
CA ASP A 39 -5.90 -30.62 -1.83
C ASP A 39 -5.06 -29.38 -1.48
N VAL A 40 -4.11 -29.54 -0.54
CA VAL A 40 -3.19 -28.48 -0.12
C VAL A 40 -2.41 -27.88 -1.32
N CYS A 41 -2.06 -28.73 -2.28
CA CYS A 41 -1.39 -28.35 -3.53
C CYS A 41 -2.28 -27.54 -4.50
N PHE A 42 -3.60 -27.56 -4.31
CA PHE A 42 -4.53 -26.68 -5.03
C PHE A 42 -4.79 -25.40 -4.24
N TYR A 43 -5.06 -25.52 -2.93
CA TYR A 43 -5.45 -24.38 -2.09
C TYR A 43 -4.32 -23.35 -1.93
N LEU A 44 -3.09 -23.79 -1.62
CA LEU A 44 -1.97 -22.88 -1.36
C LEU A 44 -1.59 -22.04 -2.60
N PRO A 45 -1.32 -22.63 -3.77
CA PRO A 45 -0.99 -21.85 -4.96
C PRO A 45 -2.16 -20.98 -5.45
N THR A 46 -3.40 -21.44 -5.29
CA THR A 46 -4.59 -20.66 -5.69
C THR A 46 -4.75 -19.38 -4.87
N TRP A 47 -4.52 -19.40 -3.55
CA TRP A 47 -4.59 -18.16 -2.78
C TRP A 47 -3.42 -17.22 -3.10
N MET A 48 -2.23 -17.76 -3.42
CA MET A 48 -1.09 -16.95 -3.88
C MET A 48 -1.44 -16.18 -5.15
N ILE A 49 -2.11 -16.82 -6.12
CA ILE A 49 -2.64 -16.16 -7.32
C ILE A 49 -3.65 -15.06 -6.92
N LEU A 50 -4.59 -15.38 -6.03
CA LEU A 50 -5.60 -14.41 -5.58
C LEU A 50 -4.98 -13.18 -4.91
N VAL A 51 -4.01 -13.38 -4.00
CA VAL A 51 -3.30 -12.29 -3.33
C VAL A 51 -2.46 -11.49 -4.33
N ALA A 52 -1.82 -12.13 -5.31
CA ALA A 52 -1.11 -11.42 -6.38
C ALA A 52 -2.06 -10.48 -7.15
N VAL A 53 -3.24 -10.96 -7.54
CA VAL A 53 -4.25 -10.14 -8.23
C VAL A 53 -4.68 -8.96 -7.36
N LEU A 54 -4.93 -9.17 -6.07
CA LEU A 54 -5.28 -8.07 -5.16
C LEU A 54 -4.15 -7.04 -5.01
N ILE A 55 -2.89 -7.47 -4.95
CA ILE A 55 -1.71 -6.58 -4.96
C ILE A 55 -1.69 -5.75 -6.25
N PHE A 56 -1.91 -6.37 -7.41
CA PHE A 56 -1.97 -5.64 -8.69
C PHE A 56 -3.11 -4.60 -8.70
N ILE A 57 -4.29 -4.95 -8.21
CA ILE A 57 -5.42 -4.01 -8.10
C ILE A 57 -5.07 -2.82 -7.21
N ASP A 58 -4.46 -3.03 -6.03
CA ASP A 58 -3.99 -1.94 -5.16
C ASP A 58 -2.97 -1.05 -5.86
N ARG A 59 -2.06 -1.63 -6.65
CA ARG A 59 -1.08 -0.87 -7.44
C ARG A 59 -1.73 -0.06 -8.56
N LEU A 60 -2.73 -0.62 -9.25
CA LEU A 60 -3.51 0.10 -10.28
C LEU A 60 -4.27 1.28 -9.68
N ILE A 61 -4.89 1.11 -8.50
CA ILE A 61 -5.56 2.20 -7.78
C ILE A 61 -4.55 3.30 -7.43
N TYR A 62 -3.36 2.91 -6.95
CA TYR A 62 -2.29 3.86 -6.64
C TYR A 62 -1.80 4.63 -7.88
N TRP A 63 -1.59 3.95 -9.01
CA TRP A 63 -1.22 4.59 -10.27
C TRP A 63 -2.30 5.53 -10.80
N LYS A 64 -3.57 5.10 -10.78
CA LYS A 64 -4.71 5.96 -11.16
C LYS A 64 -4.70 7.28 -10.36
N HIS A 65 -4.41 7.20 -9.07
CA HIS A 65 -4.28 8.38 -8.22
C HIS A 65 -3.11 9.29 -8.64
N LYS A 66 -1.96 8.69 -8.95
CA LYS A 66 -0.78 9.43 -9.39
C LYS A 66 -1.01 10.10 -10.75
N PHE A 67 -1.60 9.40 -11.71
CA PHE A 67 -1.93 9.94 -13.04
C PHE A 67 -2.92 11.10 -12.95
N ASN A 68 -3.98 11.00 -12.14
CA ASN A 68 -4.88 12.13 -11.90
C ASN A 68 -4.15 13.36 -11.34
N GLY A 69 -3.13 13.14 -10.50
CA GLY A 69 -2.26 14.19 -9.99
C GLY A 69 -1.43 14.86 -11.09
N VAL A 70 -0.85 14.08 -12.00
CA VAL A 70 -0.04 14.59 -13.12
C VAL A 70 -0.91 15.33 -14.14
N ILE A 71 -2.09 14.80 -14.48
CA ILE A 71 -3.05 15.47 -15.38
C ILE A 71 -3.49 16.81 -14.80
N PHE A 72 -3.71 16.89 -13.48
CA PHE A 72 -4.01 18.16 -12.82
C PHE A 72 -2.85 19.15 -12.94
N GLU A 73 -1.61 18.72 -12.72
CA GLU A 73 -0.43 19.60 -12.83
C GLU A 73 -0.20 20.10 -14.25
N GLY A 74 -0.51 19.29 -15.26
CA GLY A 74 -0.47 19.72 -16.66
C GLY A 74 -1.54 20.77 -16.99
N LYS A 75 -2.76 20.66 -16.41
CA LYS A 75 -3.86 21.61 -16.63
C LYS A 75 -3.75 22.88 -15.77
N PHE A 76 -3.17 22.77 -14.57
CA PHE A 76 -3.04 23.83 -13.59
C PHE A 76 -1.60 23.86 -13.08
N PRO A 77 -0.66 24.51 -13.81
CA PRO A 77 0.74 24.56 -13.41
C PRO A 77 0.90 25.21 -12.04
N ARG A 78 1.88 24.73 -11.28
CA ARG A 78 2.16 25.25 -9.94
C ARG A 78 2.59 26.73 -10.04
N PRO A 79 1.97 27.65 -9.29
CA PRO A 79 2.38 29.05 -9.29
C PRO A 79 3.85 29.19 -8.85
N ARG A 80 4.65 29.94 -9.62
CA ARG A 80 6.09 30.16 -9.35
C ARG A 80 6.25 31.17 -8.23
N SER A 81 7.09 30.85 -7.24
CA SER A 81 7.37 31.67 -6.06
C SER A 81 8.36 32.79 -6.36
N SER A 82 7.98 33.83 -7.10
CA SER A 82 8.85 35.01 -7.28
C SER A 82 8.76 36.01 -6.12
N ILE A 83 7.72 35.96 -5.27
CA ILE A 83 7.51 36.92 -4.16
C ILE A 83 7.18 36.16 -2.86
N ARG A 84 8.05 36.29 -1.85
CA ARG A 84 8.23 35.36 -0.71
C ARG A 84 7.02 35.19 0.24
N ASN A 85 6.12 36.17 0.34
CA ASN A 85 4.99 36.15 1.30
C ASN A 85 3.59 36.04 0.67
N SER A 86 3.30 36.75 -0.43
CA SER A 86 2.00 36.67 -1.16
C SER A 86 1.73 35.29 -1.78
N ASN A 87 2.79 34.53 -2.08
CA ASN A 87 2.69 33.27 -2.82
C ASN A 87 2.42 32.04 -1.94
N LYS A 88 2.61 32.10 -0.62
CA LYS A 88 2.36 30.95 0.27
C LYS A 88 0.89 30.56 0.30
N GLU A 89 -0.01 31.53 0.34
CA GLU A 89 -1.46 31.29 0.33
C GLU A 89 -1.91 30.76 -1.01
N GLN A 90 -1.44 31.32 -2.13
CA GLN A 90 -1.71 30.82 -3.47
C GLN A 90 -1.21 29.39 -3.68
N ILE A 91 0.00 29.05 -3.22
CA ILE A 91 0.52 27.67 -3.26
C ILE A 91 -0.32 26.76 -2.37
N ARG A 92 -0.78 27.22 -1.20
CA ARG A 92 -1.63 26.44 -0.29
C ARG A 92 -3.03 26.21 -0.89
N GLN A 93 -3.60 27.22 -1.56
CA GLN A 93 -4.85 27.15 -2.30
C GLN A 93 -4.71 26.13 -3.44
N TRP A 94 -3.66 26.25 -4.25
CA TRP A 94 -3.36 25.34 -5.34
C TRP A 94 -3.16 23.89 -4.86
N GLN A 95 -2.48 23.68 -3.73
CA GLN A 95 -2.34 22.35 -3.12
C GLN A 95 -3.70 21.80 -2.64
N LYS A 96 -4.56 22.64 -2.04
CA LYS A 96 -5.93 22.25 -1.67
C LYS A 96 -6.77 21.89 -2.89
N ASP A 97 -6.67 22.66 -3.97
CA ASP A 97 -7.41 22.42 -5.22
C ASP A 97 -6.91 21.17 -5.93
N LYS A 98 -5.59 20.97 -5.99
CA LYS A 98 -4.97 19.72 -6.44
C LYS A 98 -5.48 18.54 -5.62
N GLN A 99 -5.52 18.65 -4.30
CA GLN A 99 -6.00 17.58 -3.44
C GLN A 99 -7.51 17.33 -3.63
N LYS A 100 -8.32 18.38 -3.80
CA LYS A 100 -9.77 18.27 -4.00
C LYS A 100 -10.13 17.68 -5.36
N ARG A 101 -9.41 18.08 -6.43
CA ARG A 101 -9.69 17.67 -7.82
C ARG A 101 -8.95 16.41 -8.26
N SER A 102 -7.69 16.18 -7.86
CA SER A 102 -6.97 14.95 -8.22
C SER A 102 -7.30 13.76 -7.32
N SER A 103 -7.80 14.02 -6.10
CA SER A 103 -8.09 13.01 -5.10
C SER A 103 -9.49 13.19 -4.50
N SER A 104 -10.48 12.45 -5.00
CA SER A 104 -11.72 12.28 -4.23
C SER A 104 -11.37 11.70 -2.86
N LYS A 105 -11.76 12.36 -1.76
CA LYS A 105 -11.57 11.85 -0.39
C LYS A 105 -12.05 10.40 -0.27
N LYS A 106 -13.12 10.06 -1.00
CA LYS A 106 -13.69 8.70 -1.09
C LYS A 106 -12.71 7.68 -1.66
N LEU A 107 -11.98 8.03 -2.73
CA LEU A 107 -10.96 7.15 -3.33
C LEU A 107 -9.77 6.93 -2.39
N ARG A 108 -9.32 7.97 -1.67
CA ARG A 108 -8.22 7.84 -0.72
C ARG A 108 -8.58 6.94 0.45
N THR A 109 -9.77 7.13 1.03
CA THR A 109 -10.28 6.27 2.12
C THR A 109 -10.48 4.84 1.63
N SER A 110 -11.07 4.64 0.45
CA SER A 110 -11.27 3.32 -0.15
C SER A 110 -9.94 2.58 -0.37
N SER A 111 -8.89 3.25 -0.85
CA SER A 111 -7.57 2.63 -1.00
C SER A 111 -6.97 2.18 0.33
N ILE A 112 -7.13 2.95 1.41
CA ILE A 112 -6.63 2.56 2.74
C ILE A 112 -7.41 1.36 3.28
N VAL A 113 -8.74 1.38 3.17
CA VAL A 113 -9.59 0.26 3.58
C VAL A 113 -9.21 -1.00 2.81
N PHE A 114 -9.01 -0.89 1.49
CA PHE A 114 -8.56 -2.01 0.66
C PHE A 114 -7.23 -2.60 1.15
N ARG A 115 -6.25 -1.76 1.50
CA ARG A 115 -4.96 -2.21 2.04
C ARG A 115 -5.08 -2.90 3.39
N VAL A 116 -5.98 -2.41 4.26
CA VAL A 116 -6.26 -3.06 5.55
C VAL A 116 -6.87 -4.44 5.31
N ILE A 117 -7.88 -4.54 4.43
CA ILE A 117 -8.50 -5.82 4.06
C ILE A 117 -7.45 -6.77 3.49
N LEU A 118 -6.63 -6.31 2.54
CA LEU A 118 -5.56 -7.11 1.94
C LEU A 118 -4.55 -7.61 2.98
N SER A 119 -4.19 -6.76 3.96
CA SER A 119 -3.30 -7.15 5.05
C SER A 119 -3.92 -8.23 5.93
N LEU A 120 -5.20 -8.10 6.29
CA LEU A 120 -5.92 -9.08 7.11
C LEU A 120 -6.08 -10.42 6.39
N VAL A 121 -6.46 -10.38 5.10
CA VAL A 121 -6.57 -11.58 4.25
C VAL A 121 -5.22 -12.29 4.15
N THR A 122 -4.15 -11.54 3.84
CA THR A 122 -2.79 -12.11 3.76
C THR A 122 -2.35 -12.70 5.11
N PHE A 123 -2.71 -12.06 6.22
CA PHE A 123 -2.39 -12.54 7.57
C PHE A 123 -3.04 -13.89 7.87
N GLY A 124 -4.34 -14.02 7.63
CA GLY A 124 -5.06 -15.27 7.79
C GLY A 124 -4.46 -16.40 6.94
N LEU A 125 -4.19 -16.13 5.66
CA LEU A 125 -3.61 -17.10 4.74
C LEU A 125 -2.19 -17.50 5.12
N THR A 126 -1.39 -16.56 5.64
CA THR A 126 -0.03 -16.85 6.13
C THR A 126 -0.07 -17.74 7.37
N ILE A 127 -1.03 -17.54 8.28
CA ILE A 127 -1.25 -18.43 9.43
C ILE A 127 -1.65 -19.83 8.95
N THR A 128 -2.52 -19.95 7.96
CA THR A 128 -2.88 -21.24 7.37
C THR A 128 -1.66 -21.94 6.76
N ALA A 129 -0.83 -21.22 6.00
CA ALA A 129 0.42 -21.74 5.47
C ALA A 129 1.38 -22.23 6.57
N LEU A 130 1.47 -21.51 7.69
CA LEU A 130 2.24 -21.93 8.86
C LEU A 130 1.70 -23.22 9.49
N HIS A 131 0.38 -23.34 9.65
CA HIS A 131 -0.22 -24.57 10.19
C HIS A 131 0.06 -25.77 9.29
N VAL A 132 -0.05 -25.59 7.97
CA VAL A 132 0.28 -26.63 6.99
C VAL A 132 1.76 -26.99 7.05
N LEU A 133 2.65 -26.01 7.19
CA LEU A 133 4.08 -26.24 7.34
C LEU A 133 4.39 -27.07 8.60
N ILE A 134 3.80 -26.71 9.75
CA ILE A 134 3.97 -27.44 11.01
C ILE A 134 3.44 -28.87 10.89
N ALA A 135 2.28 -29.06 10.25
CA ALA A 135 1.71 -30.39 10.03
C ALA A 135 2.56 -31.24 9.08
N ALA A 136 3.15 -30.64 8.04
CA ALA A 136 4.04 -31.32 7.11
C ALA A 136 5.35 -31.76 7.79
N VAL A 137 5.92 -30.91 8.64
CA VAL A 137 7.17 -31.18 9.37
C VAL A 137 7.00 -32.26 10.45
N HIS A 138 5.88 -32.25 11.18
CA HIS A 138 5.62 -33.25 12.23
C HIS A 138 4.90 -34.52 11.74
N GLY A 139 4.42 -34.51 10.50
CA GLY A 139 3.70 -35.61 9.88
C GLY A 139 4.59 -36.52 9.03
N LYS A 140 4.08 -36.98 7.89
CA LYS A 140 4.79 -37.87 6.95
C LYS A 140 5.71 -37.13 5.97
N GLY A 141 5.96 -35.84 6.18
CA GLY A 141 6.58 -34.96 5.17
C GLY A 141 5.56 -34.52 4.10
N ALA A 142 5.97 -33.55 3.28
CA ALA A 142 5.23 -33.13 2.08
C ALA A 142 6.02 -33.56 0.83
N GLU A 143 5.34 -34.14 -0.16
CA GLU A 143 5.97 -34.52 -1.44
C GLU A 143 6.57 -33.30 -2.16
N ASN A 144 5.95 -32.12 -2.02
CA ASN A 144 6.43 -30.86 -2.56
C ASN A 144 6.30 -29.73 -1.52
N PRO A 145 7.35 -29.45 -0.72
CA PRO A 145 7.30 -28.44 0.33
C PRO A 145 7.40 -27.00 -0.20
N ASP A 146 7.93 -26.83 -1.42
CA ASP A 146 8.16 -25.53 -2.07
C ASP A 146 6.98 -24.55 -1.98
N PRO A 147 5.77 -24.88 -2.46
CA PRO A 147 4.64 -23.95 -2.40
C PRO A 147 4.27 -23.58 -0.96
N ILE A 148 4.44 -24.50 0.00
CA ILE A 148 4.18 -24.22 1.42
C ILE A 148 5.18 -23.18 1.93
N ILE A 149 6.47 -23.39 1.69
CA ILE A 149 7.55 -22.50 2.13
C ILE A 149 7.41 -21.12 1.47
N PHE A 150 7.26 -21.06 0.14
CA PHE A 150 7.14 -19.79 -0.58
C PHE A 150 5.89 -19.02 -0.18
N SER A 151 4.76 -19.70 0.01
CA SER A 151 3.52 -19.05 0.44
C SER A 151 3.67 -18.40 1.82
N PHE A 152 4.38 -19.04 2.75
CA PHE A 152 4.68 -18.49 4.07
C PHE A 152 5.66 -17.32 4.00
N TYR A 153 6.81 -17.48 3.34
CA TYR A 153 7.83 -16.43 3.24
C TYR A 153 7.33 -15.18 2.50
N PHE A 154 6.69 -15.34 1.35
CA PHE A 154 6.13 -14.21 0.62
C PHE A 154 4.93 -13.60 1.34
N GLY A 155 4.16 -14.39 2.09
CA GLY A 155 3.11 -13.92 2.99
C GLY A 155 3.67 -12.96 4.05
N LEU A 156 4.72 -13.39 4.78
CA LEU A 156 5.41 -12.55 5.76
C LEU A 156 6.01 -11.27 5.16
N LEU A 157 6.68 -11.40 4.01
CA LEU A 157 7.27 -10.24 3.33
C LEU A 157 6.19 -9.23 2.92
N THR A 158 5.07 -9.71 2.41
CA THR A 158 3.91 -8.88 2.03
C THR A 158 3.36 -8.15 3.25
N LEU A 159 3.13 -8.87 4.35
CA LEU A 159 2.65 -8.29 5.61
C LEU A 159 3.59 -7.21 6.14
N PHE A 160 4.91 -7.46 6.10
CA PHE A 160 5.90 -6.48 6.52
C PHE A 160 5.80 -5.19 5.70
N VAL A 161 5.72 -5.30 4.37
CA VAL A 161 5.62 -4.13 3.49
C VAL A 161 4.31 -3.36 3.71
N TYR A 162 3.19 -4.06 3.87
CA TYR A 162 1.90 -3.42 4.19
C TYR A 162 1.90 -2.77 5.58
N PHE A 163 2.55 -3.38 6.57
CA PHE A 163 2.74 -2.80 7.90
C PHE A 163 3.55 -1.48 7.85
N CYS A 164 4.66 -1.45 7.11
CA CYS A 164 5.43 -0.23 6.90
C CYS A 164 4.58 0.88 6.24
N MET A 165 3.74 0.52 5.27
CA MET A 165 2.81 1.47 4.63
C MET A 165 1.75 2.00 5.60
N LEU A 166 1.22 1.16 6.50
CA LEU A 166 0.27 1.56 7.54
C LEU A 166 0.92 2.51 8.55
N ILE A 167 2.14 2.22 9.02
CA ILE A 167 2.88 3.13 9.92
C ILE A 167 3.06 4.50 9.26
N LYS A 168 3.50 4.54 7.99
CA LYS A 168 3.65 5.79 7.24
C LYS A 168 2.33 6.56 7.16
N TYR A 169 1.21 5.87 6.99
CA TYR A 169 -0.11 6.49 6.99
C TYR A 169 -0.47 7.07 8.37
N PHE A 170 -0.31 6.30 9.45
CA PHE A 170 -0.57 6.76 10.81
C PHE A 170 0.31 7.96 11.19
N TYR A 171 1.60 7.91 10.88
CA TYR A 171 2.52 9.04 11.10
C TYR A 171 2.02 10.32 10.41
N ASN A 172 1.66 10.22 9.13
CA ASN A 172 1.13 11.37 8.37
C ASN A 172 -0.20 11.88 8.93
N PHE A 173 -1.08 10.98 9.38
CA PHE A 173 -2.35 11.33 9.98
C PHE A 173 -2.16 12.08 11.31
N CYS A 174 -1.31 11.56 12.20
CA CYS A 174 -0.98 12.20 13.49
C CYS A 174 -0.34 13.57 13.27
N MET A 175 0.66 13.68 12.39
CA MET A 175 1.31 14.95 12.06
C MET A 175 0.33 15.97 11.48
N SER A 176 -0.64 15.54 10.67
CA SER A 176 -1.68 16.42 10.16
C SER A 176 -2.60 16.94 11.26
N ARG A 177 -2.93 16.11 12.26
CA ARG A 177 -3.76 16.53 13.41
C ARG A 177 -3.00 17.50 14.32
N VAL A 178 -1.74 17.23 14.63
CA VAL A 178 -0.89 18.13 15.42
C VAL A 178 -0.77 19.50 14.77
N LYS A 179 -0.54 19.56 13.45
CA LYS A 179 -0.48 20.83 12.71
C LYS A 179 -1.81 21.59 12.72
N LYS A 180 -2.95 20.88 12.69
CA LYS A 180 -4.27 21.50 12.78
C LYS A 180 -4.56 22.05 14.17
N SER A 181 -4.16 21.33 15.23
CA SER A 181 -4.28 21.80 16.62
C SER A 181 -3.48 23.07 16.87
N LYS A 182 -2.24 23.15 16.36
CA LYS A 182 -1.38 24.35 16.49
C LYS A 182 -1.89 25.58 15.74
N SER A 183 -2.77 25.45 14.74
CA SER A 183 -3.32 26.62 14.02
C SER A 183 -4.59 27.19 14.63
N THR A 184 -5.14 26.56 15.68
CA THR A 184 -6.40 26.98 16.33
C THR A 184 -6.15 27.69 17.66
N THR A 185 -4.90 27.95 18.04
CA THR A 185 -4.58 28.79 19.20
C THR A 185 -4.90 30.26 18.84
N PRO A 186 -5.86 30.92 19.50
CA PRO A 186 -6.19 32.31 19.23
C PRO A 186 -4.98 33.20 19.54
N ALA A 187 -4.76 34.23 18.73
CA ALA A 187 -3.81 35.29 19.09
C ALA A 187 -4.24 35.93 20.43
N PRO A 188 -3.30 36.30 21.32
CA PRO A 188 -3.66 37.06 22.52
C PRO A 188 -4.36 38.34 22.07
N MET A 189 -5.50 38.68 22.68
CA MET A 189 -6.15 39.97 22.43
C MET A 189 -5.17 41.09 22.80
N PRO A 190 -5.14 42.20 22.03
CA PRO A 190 -4.43 43.39 22.47
C PRO A 190 -5.02 43.81 23.82
N ASN A 191 -4.17 43.95 24.84
CA ASN A 191 -4.59 44.54 26.10
C ASN A 191 -5.06 45.99 25.85
N PRO A 192 -6.11 46.44 26.55
CA PRO A 192 -6.67 47.79 26.39
C PRO A 192 -5.66 48.90 26.73
#